data_AF-A0A946ZQV1-F1
#
_entry.id   AF-A0A946ZQV1-F1
#
_cell.length_a   1.000
_cell.length_b   1.000
_cell.length_c   1.000
_cell.angle_alpha   90.00
_cell.angle_beta   90.00
_cell.angle_gamma   90.00
#
_symmetry.space_group_name_H-M   'P 1'
#
loop_
_entity.id
_entity.type
_entity.pdbx_description
1 polymer ?
#
loop_
_entity_poly.entity_id
_entity_poly.type
_entity_poly.pdbx_seq_one_letter_code
_entity_poly.pdbx_strand_id
1 'polypeptide(L)'
;MKSLKSISAMALLFATAVSYANTSTTISSVQKSGVEIISSDNNEPFFRKAGDKLYLNFFNKEMGDIQIRVVDSDNRIIYSEVLKSKLVVEKAFNFGKAEKDSYKVVVKDGNDTYAEYYVVK
;
A
#
# COMPACT_ATOMS: atom_id res chain seq x y z
N MET A 1 17.24 57.73 2.49
CA MET A 1 16.20 56.68 2.49
C MET A 1 15.70 56.48 1.07
N LYS A 2 16.01 55.33 0.44
CA LYS A 2 15.52 54.96 -0.89
C LYS A 2 14.47 53.86 -0.71
N SER A 3 13.23 54.14 -1.12
CA SER A 3 12.12 53.20 -1.08
C SER A 3 12.32 52.10 -2.13
N LEU A 4 12.32 50.83 -1.72
CA LEU A 4 12.14 49.73 -2.68
C LEU A 4 10.65 49.55 -2.93
N LYS A 5 10.29 49.68 -4.21
CA LYS A 5 8.96 49.49 -4.76
C LYS A 5 8.70 48.00 -4.95
N SER A 6 7.54 47.54 -4.45
CA SER A 6 6.77 46.35 -4.84
C SER A 6 7.53 45.13 -5.39
N ILE A 7 7.74 44.12 -4.54
CA ILE A 7 8.02 42.76 -5.00
C ILE A 7 6.68 42.13 -5.38
N SER A 8 6.53 41.80 -6.66
CA SER A 8 5.37 41.13 -7.23
C SER A 8 5.11 39.80 -6.51
N ALA A 9 4.00 39.70 -5.79
CA ALA A 9 3.51 38.45 -5.25
C ALA A 9 2.93 37.61 -6.40
N MET A 10 3.73 36.70 -6.96
CA MET A 10 3.24 35.71 -7.91
C MET A 10 2.49 34.63 -7.13
N ALA A 11 1.18 34.82 -6.95
CA ALA A 11 0.31 33.82 -6.37
C ALA A 11 0.14 32.64 -7.35
N LEU A 12 0.81 31.52 -7.09
CA LEU A 12 0.55 30.25 -7.75
C LEU A 12 -0.74 29.66 -7.17
N LEU A 13 -1.87 29.91 -7.84
CA LEU A 13 -3.12 29.21 -7.61
C LEU A 13 -3.02 27.79 -8.20
N PHE A 14 -2.73 26.79 -7.36
CA PHE A 14 -2.97 25.40 -7.74
C PHE A 14 -4.45 25.10 -7.53
N ALA A 15 -5.26 25.25 -8.57
CA ALA A 15 -6.58 24.65 -8.62
C ALA A 15 -6.43 23.14 -8.78
N THR A 16 -6.57 22.38 -7.70
CA THR A 16 -6.69 20.92 -7.79
C THR A 16 -8.08 20.58 -8.31
N ALA A 17 -8.19 20.31 -9.61
CA ALA A 17 -9.36 19.65 -10.15
C ALA A 17 -9.35 18.18 -9.70
N VAL A 18 -10.01 17.87 -8.59
CA VAL A 18 -10.35 16.48 -8.25
C VAL A 18 -11.55 16.06 -9.10
N SER A 19 -11.27 15.33 -10.18
CA SER A 19 -12.32 14.64 -10.93
C SER A 19 -12.67 13.35 -10.20
N TYR A 20 -13.81 13.32 -9.50
CA TYR A 20 -14.39 12.08 -8.99
C TYR A 20 -15.13 11.38 -10.12
N ALA A 21 -14.44 10.50 -10.86
CA ALA A 21 -15.10 9.58 -11.77
C ALA A 21 -15.52 8.31 -11.01
N ASN A 22 -16.60 8.39 -10.23
CA ASN A 22 -17.24 7.18 -9.70
C ASN A 22 -18.12 6.58 -10.79
N THR A 23 -17.53 5.77 -11.67
CA THR A 23 -18.30 4.89 -12.54
C THR A 23 -18.55 3.59 -11.78
N SER A 24 -19.76 3.43 -11.24
CA SER A 24 -20.23 2.15 -10.73
C SER A 24 -20.44 1.22 -11.92
N THR A 25 -19.43 0.44 -12.29
CA THR A 25 -19.60 -0.64 -13.24
C THR A 25 -20.24 -1.81 -12.51
N THR A 26 -21.57 -1.93 -12.60
CA THR A 26 -22.27 -3.15 -12.21
C THR A 26 -21.79 -4.27 -13.13
N ILE A 27 -20.92 -5.15 -12.63
CA ILE A 27 -20.48 -6.34 -13.38
C ILE A 27 -21.69 -7.28 -13.48
N SER A 28 -22.41 -7.17 -14.60
CA SER A 28 -23.51 -8.07 -14.92
C SER A 28 -22.93 -9.29 -15.63
N SER A 29 -23.09 -10.45 -14.97
CA SER A 29 -22.72 -11.80 -15.41
C SER A 29 -21.23 -12.14 -15.45
N VAL A 30 -20.75 -12.77 -14.38
CA VAL A 30 -19.59 -13.65 -14.44
C VAL A 30 -20.10 -15.01 -14.95
N GLN A 31 -19.73 -15.38 -16.17
CA GLN A 31 -19.87 -16.77 -16.61
C GLN A 31 -19.04 -17.65 -15.69
N LYS A 32 -19.73 -18.59 -15.05
CA LYS A 32 -19.28 -19.58 -14.09
C LYS A 32 -18.01 -20.30 -14.58
N SER A 33 -16.85 -19.76 -14.24
CA SER A 33 -15.58 -20.49 -14.28
C SER A 33 -14.87 -20.25 -12.95
N GLY A 34 -15.17 -21.13 -11.99
CA GLY A 34 -14.31 -21.47 -10.86
C GLY A 34 -13.74 -20.36 -9.99
N VAL A 35 -14.43 -19.24 -9.78
CA VAL A 35 -14.07 -18.30 -8.71
C VAL A 35 -14.82 -18.71 -7.46
N GLU A 36 -14.15 -19.46 -6.59
CA GLU A 36 -14.60 -19.67 -5.23
C GLU A 36 -14.39 -18.34 -4.49
N ILE A 37 -15.47 -17.57 -4.31
CA ILE A 37 -15.46 -16.44 -3.38
C ILE A 37 -15.50 -17.06 -1.99
N ILE A 38 -14.32 -17.36 -1.43
CA ILE A 38 -14.19 -17.76 -0.04
C ILE A 38 -14.37 -16.48 0.77
N SER A 39 -15.61 -16.17 1.14
CA SER A 39 -15.90 -15.07 2.06
C SER A 39 -15.48 -15.50 3.47
N SER A 40 -14.19 -15.37 3.78
CA SER A 40 -13.76 -15.23 5.16
C SER A 40 -14.19 -13.83 5.60
N ASP A 41 -14.97 -13.72 6.67
CA ASP A 41 -15.37 -12.44 7.30
C ASP A 41 -14.16 -11.62 7.82
N ASN A 42 -12.96 -12.19 7.70
CA ASN A 42 -11.70 -11.65 8.12
C ASN A 42 -11.20 -10.69 7.03
N ASN A 43 -11.15 -9.39 7.35
CA ASN A 43 -10.56 -8.37 6.50
C ASN A 43 -9.02 -8.47 6.56
N GLU A 44 -8.45 -9.53 5.98
CA GLU A 44 -7.01 -9.79 6.01
C GLU A 44 -6.29 -9.16 4.81
N PRO A 45 -5.02 -8.74 4.95
CA PRO A 45 -4.20 -8.31 3.82
C PRO A 45 -4.00 -9.40 2.78
N PHE A 46 -4.16 -9.05 1.50
CA PHE A 46 -3.86 -9.94 0.39
C PHE A 46 -2.44 -9.72 -0.12
N PHE A 47 -1.68 -10.81 -0.19
CA PHE A 47 -0.32 -10.82 -0.72
C PHE A 47 -0.24 -11.56 -2.05
N ARG A 48 0.51 -11.00 -3.01
CA ARG A 48 0.75 -11.64 -4.32
C ARG A 48 2.20 -11.54 -4.72
N LYS A 49 2.85 -12.68 -4.97
CA LYS A 49 4.20 -12.75 -5.54
C LYS A 49 4.11 -12.69 -7.07
N ALA A 50 4.88 -11.82 -7.71
CA ALA A 50 5.01 -11.81 -9.17
C ALA A 50 6.38 -11.26 -9.59
N GLY A 51 7.15 -12.08 -10.31
CA GLY A 51 8.50 -11.74 -10.73
C GLY A 51 9.40 -11.48 -9.54
N ASP A 52 10.02 -10.30 -9.51
CA ASP A 52 10.91 -9.80 -8.46
C ASP A 52 10.17 -9.04 -7.34
N LYS A 53 8.84 -9.11 -7.30
CA LYS A 53 8.01 -8.27 -6.42
C LYS A 53 7.05 -9.06 -5.56
N LEU A 54 6.83 -8.54 -4.36
CA LEU A 54 5.70 -8.87 -3.50
C LEU A 54 4.72 -7.69 -3.49
N TYR A 55 3.49 -7.94 -3.89
CA TYR A 55 2.40 -6.97 -3.84
C TYR A 55 1.58 -7.19 -2.58
N LEU A 56 1.19 -6.10 -1.94
CA LEU A 56 0.28 -6.05 -0.80
C LEU A 56 -0.92 -5.19 -1.20
N ASN A 57 -2.12 -5.74 -1.04
CA ASN A 57 -3.37 -5.00 -1.08
C ASN A 57 -4.13 -5.25 0.22
N PHE A 58 -4.55 -4.19 0.89
CA PHE A 58 -5.31 -4.29 2.12
C PHE A 58 -6.36 -3.18 2.19
N PHE A 59 -7.63 -3.59 2.35
CA PHE A 59 -8.75 -2.68 2.55
C PHE A 59 -8.90 -2.40 4.04
N ASN A 60 -8.24 -1.37 4.56
CA ASN A 60 -8.29 -1.00 5.97
C ASN A 60 -9.62 -0.31 6.32
N LYS A 61 -10.66 -1.12 6.51
CA LYS A 61 -12.05 -0.70 6.73
C LYS A 61 -12.21 0.25 7.93
N GLU A 62 -11.51 -0.03 9.02
CA GLU A 62 -11.56 0.76 10.26
C GLU A 62 -10.72 2.03 10.19
N MET A 63 -9.96 2.22 9.11
CA MET A 63 -9.05 3.34 8.91
C MET A 63 -8.09 3.54 10.10
N GLY A 64 -7.65 2.43 10.70
CA GLY A 64 -6.62 2.40 11.72
C GLY A 64 -5.24 2.76 11.17
N ASP A 65 -4.28 2.96 12.07
CA ASP A 65 -2.87 3.12 11.68
C ASP A 65 -2.30 1.75 11.29
N ILE A 66 -1.78 1.64 10.07
CA ILE A 66 -1.17 0.40 9.57
C ILE A 66 0.34 0.51 9.63
N GLN A 67 0.98 -0.40 10.36
CA GLN A 67 2.42 -0.50 10.40
C GLN A 67 2.90 -1.60 9.46
N ILE A 68 3.83 -1.25 8.57
CA ILE A 68 4.44 -2.18 7.63
C ILE A 68 5.93 -2.25 7.95
N ARG A 69 6.48 -3.46 8.04
CA ARG A 69 7.91 -3.70 8.17
C ARG A 69 8.37 -4.74 7.16
N VAL A 70 9.60 -4.62 6.69
CA VAL A 70 10.31 -5.71 6.03
C VAL A 70 11.49 -6.08 6.90
N VAL A 71 11.59 -7.36 7.25
CA VAL A 71 12.71 -7.91 8.02
C VAL A 71 13.43 -8.98 7.21
N ASP A 72 14.73 -9.10 7.41
CA ASP A 72 15.58 -10.13 6.79
C ASP A 72 15.70 -11.38 7.70
N SER A 73 16.51 -12.38 7.33
CA SER A 73 16.63 -13.61 8.14
C SER A 73 17.23 -13.39 9.52
N ASP A 74 18.04 -12.34 9.65
CA ASP A 74 18.70 -11.95 10.90
C ASP A 74 17.78 -11.10 11.80
N ASN A 75 16.50 -10.95 11.42
CA ASN A 75 15.50 -10.11 12.07
C ASN A 75 15.85 -8.62 12.10
N ARG A 76 16.72 -8.15 11.19
CA ARG A 76 17.00 -6.72 11.04
C ARG A 76 15.84 -6.08 10.28
N ILE A 77 15.39 -4.93 10.74
CA ILE A 77 14.36 -4.14 10.04
C ILE A 77 15.04 -3.36 8.91
N ILE A 78 14.82 -3.77 7.66
CA ILE A 78 15.39 -3.10 6.48
C ILE A 78 14.44 -2.06 5.89
N TYR A 79 13.15 -2.12 6.25
CA TYR A 79 12.15 -1.13 5.88
C TYR A 79 11.08 -1.04 6.97
N SER A 80 10.62 0.18 7.25
CA SER A 80 9.47 0.41 8.13
C SER A 80 8.67 1.63 7.67
N GLU A 81 7.36 1.54 7.74
CA GLU A 81 6.42 2.62 7.43
C GLU A 81 5.20 2.54 8.35
N VAL A 82 4.62 3.70 8.64
CA VAL A 82 3.31 3.79 9.30
C VAL A 82 2.38 4.61 8.40
N LEU A 83 1.28 3.99 7.97
CA LEU A 83 0.24 4.60 7.14
C LEU A 83 -0.93 5.01 8.05
N LYS A 84 -1.12 6.32 8.21
CA LYS A 84 -2.16 6.85 9.09
C LYS A 84 -3.50 6.99 8.36
N SER A 85 -4.55 6.45 8.94
CA SER A 85 -5.95 6.58 8.50
C SER A 85 -6.17 6.42 7.00
N LYS A 86 -5.50 5.41 6.40
CA LYS A 86 -5.64 5.09 4.97
C LYS A 86 -6.68 3.98 4.80
N LEU A 87 -7.74 4.24 4.02
CA LEU A 87 -8.78 3.25 3.70
C LEU A 87 -8.23 2.09 2.83
N VAL A 88 -7.30 2.39 1.94
CA VAL A 88 -6.70 1.42 1.03
C VAL A 88 -5.19 1.48 1.17
N VAL A 89 -4.57 0.32 1.37
CA VAL A 89 -3.13 0.14 1.45
C VAL A 89 -2.68 -0.70 0.26
N GLU A 90 -1.90 -0.11 -0.62
CA GLU A 90 -1.32 -0.76 -1.79
C GLU A 90 0.18 -0.55 -1.81
N LYS A 91 0.95 -1.64 -1.76
CA LYS A 91 2.42 -1.59 -1.81
C LYS A 91 2.97 -2.62 -2.77
N ALA A 92 4.11 -2.30 -3.36
CA ALA A 92 4.93 -3.24 -4.10
C ALA A 92 6.36 -3.19 -3.54
N PHE A 93 6.80 -4.31 -2.97
CA PHE A 93 8.16 -4.49 -2.48
C PHE A 93 8.98 -5.12 -3.59
N ASN A 94 10.01 -4.42 -4.08
CA ASN A 94 10.87 -4.90 -5.15
C ASN A 94 12.15 -5.51 -4.57
N PHE A 95 12.34 -6.80 -4.79
CA PHE A 95 13.48 -7.60 -4.34
C PHE A 95 14.49 -7.89 -5.48
N GLY A 96 14.32 -7.32 -6.66
CA GLY A 96 15.18 -7.59 -7.83
C GLY A 96 16.65 -7.21 -7.66
N LYS A 97 16.98 -6.39 -6.65
CA LYS A 97 18.35 -6.03 -6.25
C LYS A 97 18.67 -6.38 -4.80
N ALA A 98 17.79 -7.12 -4.13
CA ALA A 98 18.02 -7.55 -2.77
C ALA A 98 19.08 -8.66 -2.72
N GLU A 99 19.76 -8.79 -1.60
CA GLU A 99 20.71 -9.88 -1.37
C GLU A 99 19.96 -11.22 -1.28
N LYS A 100 20.70 -12.33 -1.44
CA LYS A 100 20.13 -13.67 -1.30
C LYS A 100 19.74 -13.90 0.15
N ASP A 101 18.44 -13.92 0.42
CA ASP A 101 17.89 -14.03 1.75
C ASP A 101 16.39 -14.40 1.71
N SER A 102 15.82 -14.73 2.87
CA SER A 102 14.41 -14.86 3.15
C SER A 102 13.88 -13.62 3.88
N TYR A 103 13.30 -12.70 3.12
CA TYR A 103 12.66 -11.51 3.66
C TYR A 103 11.24 -11.83 4.13
N LYS A 104 10.79 -11.15 5.19
CA LYS A 104 9.42 -11.22 5.71
C LYS A 104 8.81 -9.83 5.73
N VAL A 105 7.73 -9.65 4.98
CA VAL A 105 6.89 -8.45 5.04
C VAL A 105 5.85 -8.66 6.13
N VAL A 106 5.85 -7.78 7.13
CA VAL A 106 4.94 -7.81 8.28
C VAL A 106 4.00 -6.61 8.17
N VAL A 107 2.70 -6.86 8.29
CA VAL A 107 1.64 -5.86 8.34
C VAL A 107 0.95 -5.97 9.69
N LYS A 108 0.92 -4.88 10.45
CA LYS A 108 0.24 -4.80 11.74
C LYS A 108 -0.91 -3.81 11.65
N ASP A 109 -2.09 -4.28 12.03
CA ASP A 109 -3.34 -3.52 12.14
C ASP A 109 -3.87 -3.70 13.58
N GLY A 110 -3.74 -2.66 14.41
CA GLY A 110 -4.09 -2.76 15.82
C GLY A 110 -3.35 -3.90 16.54
N ASN A 111 -4.10 -4.93 16.95
CA ASN A 111 -3.57 -6.13 17.60
C ASN A 111 -3.27 -7.27 16.61
N ASP A 112 -3.78 -7.18 15.39
CA ASP A 112 -3.62 -8.19 14.37
C ASP A 112 -2.27 -8.01 13.65
N THR A 113 -1.64 -9.14 13.35
CA THR A 113 -0.34 -9.16 12.66
C THR A 113 -0.36 -10.23 11.58
N TYR A 114 -0.09 -9.78 10.36
CA TYR A 114 -0.04 -10.59 9.16
C TYR A 114 1.37 -10.59 8.61
N ALA A 115 1.79 -11.69 7.99
CA ALA A 115 3.12 -11.78 7.43
C ALA A 115 3.15 -12.64 6.17
N GLU A 116 4.04 -12.27 5.26
CA GLU A 116 4.34 -13.04 4.06
C GLU A 116 5.85 -13.02 3.79
N TYR A 117 6.37 -14.15 3.36
CA TYR A 117 7.77 -14.33 3.04
C TYR A 117 8.05 -14.09 1.56
N TYR A 118 9.24 -13.56 1.27
CA TYR A 118 9.78 -13.46 -0.07
C TYR A 118 11.24 -13.95 -0.06
N VAL A 119 11.52 -15.02 -0.82
CA VAL A 119 12.84 -15.64 -0.88
C VAL A 119 13.56 -15.21 -2.15
N VAL A 120 14.72 -14.58 -1.99
CA VAL A 120 15.67 -14.28 -3.05
C VAL A 120 16.71 -15.39 -3.11
N LYS A 121 16.87 -16.02 -4.29
CA LYS A 121 17.70 -17.21 -4.50
C LYS A 121 19.07 -16.90 -5.08
#